data_AF-A0A7V6PEU0-F1
#
_entry.id   AF-A0A7V6PEU0-F1
#
_cell.length_a   1.000
_cell.length_b   1.000
_cell.length_c   1.000
_cell.angle_alpha   90.00
_cell.angle_beta   90.00
_cell.angle_gamma   90.00
#
_symmetry.space_group_name_H-M   'P 1'
#
loop_
_entity.id
_entity.type
_entity.pdbx_description
1 polymer ?
#
loop_
_entity_poly.entity_id
_entity_poly.type
_entity_poly.pdbx_seq_one_letter_code
_entity_poly.pdbx_strand_id
1 'polypeptide(L)' 'GVKTIEDFAGYAVDDLVGWRERKDGETVAHSGIFSPFDVSRVDAEQMVLTARLKAGWITEEELASAQEEEAEAGEEEAAS' A
#
# COMPACT_ATOMS: atom_id res chain seq x y z
N GLY A 1 16.44 1.77 7.69
CA GLY A 1 15.43 0.74 7.93
C GLY A 1 14.53 1.20 9.04
N VAL A 2 13.25 0.83 8.97
CA VAL A 2 12.23 1.15 9.97
C VAL A 2 12.49 0.45 11.29
N LYS A 3 12.15 1.11 12.41
CA LYS A 3 12.34 0.56 13.76
C LYS A 3 11.08 0.64 14.61
N THR A 4 10.13 1.50 14.24
CA THR A 4 8.89 1.72 14.95
C THR A 4 7.69 1.55 14.01
N ILE A 5 6.50 1.39 14.60
CA ILE A 5 5.25 1.34 13.84
C ILE A 5 4.96 2.66 13.13
N GLU A 6 5.38 3.78 13.74
CA GLU A 6 5.25 5.11 13.16
C GLU A 6 6.15 5.29 11.92
N ASP A 7 7.38 4.78 11.95
CA ASP A 7 8.25 4.77 10.76
C ASP A 7 7.61 3.99 9.61
N PHE A 8 6.97 2.86 9.91
CA PHE A 8 6.32 2.02 8.91
C PHE A 8 5.01 2.65 8.39
N ALA A 9 4.22 3.31 9.24
CA ALA A 9 3.00 4.03 8.86
C ALA A 9 3.28 5.16 7.84
N GLY A 10 4.51 5.69 7.84
CA GLY A 10 4.98 6.71 6.91
C GLY A 10 5.33 6.22 5.51
N TYR A 11 5.37 4.91 5.25
CA TYR A 11 5.61 4.42 3.90
C TYR A 11 4.39 4.62 2.97
N ALA A 12 4.68 4.89 1.69
CA ALA A 12 3.72 4.68 0.64
C ALA A 12 3.69 3.20 0.25
N VAL A 13 2.55 2.72 -0.26
CA VAL A 13 2.41 1.33 -0.73
C VAL A 13 3.43 1.03 -1.84
N ASP A 14 3.70 1.99 -2.72
CA ASP A 14 4.70 1.85 -3.78
C ASP A 14 6.14 1.75 -3.27
N ASP A 15 6.47 2.31 -2.10
CA ASP A 15 7.78 2.08 -1.47
C ASP A 15 7.93 0.60 -1.09
N LEU A 16 6.83 -0.08 -0.80
CA LEU A 16 6.80 -1.49 -0.40
C LEU A 16 6.79 -2.41 -1.61
N VAL A 17 5.91 -2.19 -2.59
CA VAL A 17 5.75 -3.12 -3.73
C VAL A 17 6.50 -2.70 -5.00
N GLY A 18 6.95 -1.45 -5.05
CA GLY A 18 7.61 -0.85 -6.20
C GLY A 18 6.64 -0.11 -7.12
N TRP A 19 7.19 0.78 -7.94
CA TRP A 19 6.45 1.53 -8.96
C TRP A 19 7.14 1.45 -10.33
N ARG A 20 6.42 1.90 -11.35
CA ARG A 20 6.98 2.11 -12.70
C ARG A 20 6.80 3.57 -13.10
N GLU A 21 7.88 4.22 -13.50
CA GLU A 21 7.85 5.58 -14.02
C GLU A 21 8.07 5.52 -15.54
N ARG A 22 7.29 6.31 -16.30
CA ARG A 22 7.51 6.49 -17.73
C ARG A 22 8.18 7.83 -17.98
N LYS A 23 9.37 7.79 -18.57
CA LYS A 23 10.15 8.98 -18.91
C LYS A 23 10.83 8.80 -20.26
N ASP A 24 10.73 9.81 -21.13
CA ASP A 24 11.37 9.82 -22.46
C ASP A 24 11.05 8.60 -23.33
N GLY A 25 9.83 8.04 -23.19
CA GLY A 25 9.38 6.87 -23.95
C GLY A 25 9.81 5.52 -23.35
N GLU A 26 10.69 5.52 -22.35
CA GLU A 26 11.11 4.33 -21.60
C GLU A 26 10.30 4.19 -20.31
N THR A 27 10.07 2.95 -19.88
CA THR A 27 9.45 2.64 -18.59
C THR A 27 10.51 2.05 -17.68
N VAL A 28 10.83 2.77 -16.60
CA VAL A 28 11.78 2.37 -15.58
C VAL A 28 11.01 1.77 -14.40
N ALA A 29 11.34 0.54 -14.03
CA ALA A 29 10.78 -0.10 -12.85
C ALA A 29 11.68 0.12 -11.63
N HIS A 30 11.08 0.54 -10.52
CA HIS A 30 11.74 0.69 -9.23
C HIS A 30 11.24 -0.40 -8.29
N SER A 31 12.16 -1.20 -7.75
CA SER A 31 11.84 -2.27 -6.81
C SER A 31 11.44 -1.67 -5.46
N GLY A 32 10.37 -2.19 -4.87
CA GLY A 32 9.98 -1.87 -3.50
C GLY A 32 10.75 -2.70 -2.47
N ILE A 33 10.60 -2.32 -1.20
CA ILE A 33 11.24 -2.96 -0.05
C ILE A 33 10.80 -4.43 0.09
N PHE A 34 9.55 -4.74 -0.26
CA PHE A 34 8.96 -6.06 -0.15
C PHE A 34 8.98 -6.88 -1.43
N SER A 35 9.58 -6.38 -2.52
CA SER A 35 9.75 -7.16 -3.75
C SER A 35 10.41 -8.55 -3.55
N PRO A 36 11.34 -8.76 -2.59
CA PRO A 36 11.89 -10.11 -2.33
C PRO A 36 10.93 -11.08 -1.62
N PHE A 37 9.81 -10.59 -1.08
CA PHE A 37 8.89 -11.37 -0.24
C PHE A 37 7.55 -11.66 -0.91
N ASP A 38 7.39 -11.26 -2.19
CA ASP A 38 6.18 -11.49 -3.00
C ASP A 38 4.90 -10.96 -2.33
N VAL A 39 5.02 -9.82 -1.63
CA VAL A 39 3.89 -9.14 -1.00
C VAL A 39 3.08 -8.43 -2.08
N SER A 40 1.76 -8.69 -2.12
CA SER A 40 0.85 -8.04 -3.05
C SER A 40 0.62 -6.56 -2.69
N ARG A 41 0.11 -5.77 -3.64
CA ARG A 41 -0.25 -4.36 -3.38
C ARG A 41 -1.32 -4.25 -2.28
N VAL A 42 -2.36 -5.07 -2.37
CA VAL A 42 -3.46 -5.15 -1.39
C VAL A 42 -2.92 -5.48 0.01
N ASP A 43 -2.05 -6.48 0.12
CA ASP A 43 -1.45 -6.84 1.42
C ASP A 43 -0.59 -5.69 1.99
N ALA A 44 0.21 -5.04 1.13
CA ALA A 44 1.04 -3.91 1.53
C ALA A 44 0.18 -2.69 1.96
N GLU A 45 -0.94 -2.45 1.30
CA GLU A 45 -1.91 -1.41 1.65
C GLU A 45 -2.55 -1.67 3.01
N GLN A 46 -3.06 -2.88 3.24
CA GLN A 46 -3.62 -3.29 4.53
C GLN A 46 -2.58 -3.20 5.67
N MET A 47 -1.32 -3.54 5.39
CA MET A 47 -0.22 -3.35 6.34
C MET A 47 -0.02 -1.87 6.72
N VAL A 48 0.00 -0.98 5.73
CA VAL A 48 0.20 0.47 5.94
C VAL A 48 -0.98 1.07 6.71
N LEU A 49 -2.23 0.75 6.34
CA LEU A 49 -3.42 1.22 7.04
C LEU A 49 -3.45 0.72 8.50
N THR A 50 -3.15 -0.56 8.72
CA THR A 50 -3.05 -1.14 10.08
C THR A 50 -1.97 -0.44 10.91
N ALA A 51 -0.84 -0.08 10.30
CA ALA A 51 0.22 0.64 11.00
C ALA A 51 -0.18 2.08 11.33
N ARG A 52 -0.89 2.76 10.44
CA ARG A 52 -1.44 4.11 10.68
C ARG A 52 -2.45 4.09 11.82
N LEU A 53 -3.30 3.09 11.89
CA LEU A 53 -4.22 2.91 13.02
C LEU A 53 -3.44 2.74 14.33
N LYS A 54 -2.44 1.86 14.34
CA LYS A 54 -1.59 1.62 15.52
C LYS A 54 -0.75 2.83 15.93
N ALA A 55 -0.37 3.68 14.97
CA ALA A 55 0.30 4.95 15.21
C ALA A 55 -0.68 6.07 15.62
N GLY A 56 -2.00 5.82 15.56
CA GLY A 56 -3.04 6.80 15.88
C GLY A 56 -3.22 7.88 14.83
N TRP A 57 -2.79 7.64 13.59
CA TRP A 57 -2.93 8.59 12.47
C TRP A 57 -4.31 8.49 11.80
N ILE A 58 -4.95 7.33 11.93
CA ILE A 58 -6.32 7.08 11.50
C ILE A 58 -7.07 6.37 12.63
N THR A 59 -8.39 6.43 12.58
CA THR A 59 -9.33 5.76 13.49
C THR A 59 -9.79 4.40 12.96
N GLU A 60 -10.44 3.60 13.81
CA GLU A 60 -11.04 2.31 13.38
C GLU A 60 -12.16 2.53 12.35
N GLU A 61 -12.89 3.63 12.44
CA GLU A 61 -13.95 4.00 11.48
C GLU A 61 -13.34 4.28 10.09
N GLU A 62 -12.23 5.03 10.04
CA GLU A 62 -11.52 5.31 8.78
C GLU A 62 -10.91 4.04 8.16
N LEU A 63 -10.40 3.12 8.99
CA LEU A 63 -9.93 1.82 8.50
C LEU A 63 -11.08 1.01 7.88
N ALA A 64 -12.25 0.99 8.54
CA ALA A 64 -13.42 0.27 8.04
C ALA A 64 -13.91 0.85 6.70
N SER A 65 -13.98 2.18 6.57
CA SER A 65 -14.35 2.82 5.30
C SER A 65 -13.36 2.52 4.18
N ALA A 66 -12.05 2.54 4.46
CA ALA A 66 -11.04 2.19 3.46
C ALA A 66 -11.15 0.73 2.98
N GLN A 67 -11.50 -0.20 3.88
CA GLN A 67 -11.72 -1.60 3.53
C GLN A 67 -13.00 -1.80 2.69
N GLU A 68 -14.05 -1.02 2.96
CA GLU A 68 -15.27 -1.02 2.16
C GLU A 68 -14.99 -0.48 0.74
N GLU A 69 -14.24 0.60 0.60
CA GLU A 69 -13.83 1.15 -0.70
C GLU A 69 -12.98 0.15 -1.52
N GLU A 70 -12.05 -0.55 -0.87
CA GLU A 70 -11.21 -1.56 -1.54
C GLU A 70 -12.04 -2.80 -1.99
N ALA A 71 -13.07 -3.17 -1.22
CA ALA A 71 -13.99 -4.23 -1.59
C ALA A 71 -14.84 -3.87 -2.82
N GLU A 72 -15.35 -2.64 -2.90
CA GLU A 72 -16.11 -2.17 -4.07
C GLU A 72 -15.22 -2.01 -5.31
N ALA A 73 -13.99 -1.50 -5.15
CA ALA A 73 -13.04 -1.37 -6.25
C ALA A 73 -12.63 -2.73 -6.85
N GLY A 74 -12.51 -3.77 -6.00
CA GLY A 74 -12.21 -5.14 -6.45
C GLY A 74 -13.35 -5.81 -7.23
N GLU A 75 -14.61 -5.44 -6.96
CA GLU A 75 -15.76 -5.93 -7.73
C GLU A 75 -15.85 -5.29 -9.11
N GLU A 76 -15.39 -4.04 -9.28
CA GLU A 76 -15.41 -3.33 -10.55
C GLU A 76 -14.30 -3.80 -11.51
N GLU A 77 -13.10 -4.15 -11.01
CA GLU A 77 -12.01 -4.74 -11.82
C GLU A 77 -12.31 -6.18 -12.30
N ALA A 78 -13.08 -6.97 -11.54
CA ALA A 78 -13.43 -8.34 -11.93
C ALA A 78 -14.54 -8.41 -13.00
N ALA A 79 -15.23 -7.29 -13.27
CA ALA A 79 -16.35 -7.19 -14.18
C ALA A 79 -16.00 -6.65 -15.59
N SER A 80 -14.72 -6.30 -15.85
CA SER A 80 -14.22 -5.82 -17.16
C SER A 80 -13.36 -6.82 -17.91
#